data_AF-Q840L5-F1
#
_entry.id   AF-Q840L5-F1
#
_cell.length_a   1.000
_cell.length_b   1.000
_cell.length_c   1.000
_cell.angle_alpha   90.00
_cell.angle_beta   90.00
_cell.angle_gamma   90.00
#
_symmetry.space_group_name_H-M   'P 1'
#
loop_
_entity.id
_entity.type
_entity.pdbx_description
1 polymer ?
#
loop_
_entity_poly.entity_id
_entity_poly.type
_entity_poly.pdbx_seq_one_letter_code
_entity_poly.pdbx_strand_id
1 'polypeptide(L)' 'LARVGRYKVNKKLGLNTDHPITTTTLTEEDVVATIEYLVRLHHASQGGQAPVMTVPGGVEVPVETDD' A
#
# COMPACT_ATOMS: atom_id res chain seq x y z
N LEU A 1 -8.38 -6.43 -11.22
CA LEU A 1 -7.00 -6.88 -10.93
C LEU A 1 -6.87 -8.36 -11.26
N ALA A 2 -6.00 -8.70 -12.22
CA ALA A 2 -5.56 -10.09 -12.39
C ALA A 2 -4.64 -10.50 -11.22
N ARG A 3 -4.28 -11.80 -11.12
CA ARG A 3 -3.45 -12.34 -10.02
C ARG A 3 -2.19 -11.53 -9.74
N VAL A 4 -1.42 -11.20 -10.78
CA VAL A 4 -0.19 -10.41 -10.64
C VAL A 4 -0.46 -8.99 -10.15
N GLY A 5 -1.54 -8.37 -10.65
CA GLY A 5 -1.93 -7.02 -10.22
C GLY A 5 -2.28 -6.98 -8.73
N ARG A 6 -3.09 -7.94 -8.26
CA ARG A 6 -3.44 -8.02 -6.83
C ARG A 6 -2.22 -8.35 -5.96
N TYR A 7 -1.34 -9.25 -6.42
CA TYR A 7 -0.09 -9.54 -5.72
C TYR A 7 0.78 -8.29 -5.54
N LYS A 8 0.94 -7.48 -6.59
CA LYS A 8 1.71 -6.24 -6.52
C LYS A 8 1.12 -5.22 -5.55
N VAL A 9 -0.20 -5.04 -5.56
CA VAL A 9 -0.91 -4.16 -4.61
C VAL A 9 -0.70 -4.65 -3.17
N ASN A 10 -0.96 -5.93 -2.90
CA ASN A 10 -0.75 -6.54 -1.59
C ASN A 10 0.68 -6.33 -1.09
N LYS A 11 1.68 -6.58 -1.95
CA LYS A 11 3.09 -6.44 -1.59
C LYS A 11 3.49 -4.99 -1.35
N LYS A 12 3.06 -4.04 -2.20
CA LYS A 12 3.44 -2.63 -2.08
C LYS A 12 2.78 -1.95 -0.88
N LEU A 13 1.54 -2.33 -0.57
CA LEU A 13 0.77 -1.74 0.53
C LEU A 13 0.79 -2.57 1.82
N GLY A 14 1.52 -3.69 1.87
CA GLY A 14 1.54 -4.58 3.03
C GLY A 14 0.19 -5.22 3.38
N LEU A 15 -0.76 -5.25 2.43
CA LEU A 15 -2.11 -5.77 2.65
C LEU A 15 -2.18 -7.25 2.31
N ASN A 16 -2.80 -8.05 3.18
CA ASN A 16 -3.16 -9.44 2.88
C ASN A 16 -1.98 -10.28 2.32
N THR A 17 -0.75 -10.04 2.81
CA THR A 17 0.48 -10.65 2.27
C THR A 17 0.53 -12.16 2.47
N ASP A 18 -0.07 -12.66 3.55
CA ASP A 18 -0.07 -14.07 3.94
C ASP A 18 -1.36 -14.81 3.53
N HIS A 19 -2.26 -14.14 2.81
CA HIS A 19 -3.54 -14.69 2.41
C HIS A 19 -3.55 -15.06 0.92
N PRO A 20 -4.22 -16.17 0.53
CA PRO A 20 -4.45 -16.47 -0.87
C PRO A 20 -5.17 -15.33 -1.58
N ILE A 21 -4.77 -15.03 -2.81
CA ILE A 21 -5.47 -14.04 -3.64
C ILE A 21 -6.81 -14.65 -4.08
N THR A 22 -7.89 -14.19 -3.44
CA THR A 22 -9.26 -14.62 -3.71
C THR A 22 -10.09 -13.55 -4.42
N THR A 23 -9.72 -12.28 -4.30
CA THR A 23 -10.42 -11.14 -4.93
C THR A 23 -9.69 -10.64 -6.17
N THR A 24 -10.47 -10.26 -7.18
CA THR A 24 -9.99 -9.63 -8.42
C THR A 24 -10.45 -8.19 -8.56
N THR A 25 -11.20 -7.65 -7.61
CA THR A 25 -11.62 -6.24 -7.58
C THR A 25 -10.81 -5.45 -6.56
N LEU A 26 -10.86 -4.13 -6.65
CA LEU A 26 -10.40 -3.28 -5.56
C LEU A 26 -11.38 -3.40 -4.39
N THR A 27 -10.82 -3.46 -3.20
CA THR A 27 -11.51 -3.38 -1.92
C THR A 27 -11.35 -1.96 -1.37
N GLU A 28 -12.18 -1.59 -0.41
CA GLU A 28 -12.07 -0.30 0.27
C GLU A 28 -10.69 -0.12 0.93
N GLU A 29 -10.15 -1.18 1.55
CA GLU A 29 -8.83 -1.17 2.17
C GLU A 29 -7.72 -0.80 1.16
N ASP A 30 -7.78 -1.32 -0.06
CA ASP A 30 -6.79 -0.98 -1.09
C ASP A 30 -6.83 0.51 -1.41
N VAL A 31 -8.03 1.08 -1.52
CA VAL A 31 -8.23 2.49 -1.87
C VAL A 31 -7.74 3.40 -0.76
N VAL A 32 -8.14 3.12 0.49
CA VAL A 32 -7.74 3.90 1.66
C VAL A 32 -6.22 3.86 1.84
N ALA A 33 -5.62 2.67 1.83
CA ALA A 33 -4.17 2.51 1.97
C ALA A 33 -3.40 3.18 0.82
N THR A 34 -3.93 3.13 -0.42
CA THR A 34 -3.31 3.81 -1.56
C THR A 34 -3.35 5.33 -1.40
N ILE A 35 -4.48 5.90 -0.99
CA ILE A 35 -4.61 7.36 -0.77
C ILE A 35 -3.67 7.80 0.34
N GLU A 36 -3.65 7.08 1.46
CA GLU A 36 -2.75 7.35 2.59
C GLU A 36 -1.28 7.30 2.16
N TYR A 37 -0.88 6.27 1.40
CA TYR A 37 0.46 6.13 0.83
C TYR A 37 0.83 7.35 -0.03
N LEU A 38 -0.04 7.74 -0.97
CA LEU A 38 0.21 8.86 -1.88
C LEU A 38 0.32 10.20 -1.14
N VAL A 39 -0.53 10.44 -0.14
CA VAL A 39 -0.47 11.66 0.68
C VAL A 39 0.85 11.76 1.44
N ARG A 40 1.29 10.65 2.04
CA ARG A 40 2.58 10.58 2.75
C ARG A 40 3.76 10.76 1.80
N LEU A 41 3.72 10.12 0.63
CA LEU A 41 4.74 10.26 -0.40
C LEU A 41 4.81 11.70 -0.89
N HIS A 42 3.67 12.34 -1.11
CA HIS A 42 3.59 13.74 -1.50
C HIS A 42 4.19 14.64 -0.42
N HIS A 43 3.85 14.44 0.86
CA HIS A 43 4.44 15.19 1.96
C HIS A 43 5.97 15.06 2.01
N ALA A 44 6.49 13.85 1.82
CA ALA A 44 7.94 13.61 1.73
C ALA A 44 8.58 14.37 0.55
N SER A 45 7.92 14.41 -0.60
CA SER A 45 8.38 15.15 -1.79
C SER A 45 8.48 16.66 -1.57
N GLN A 46 7.70 17.22 -0.63
CA GLN A 46 7.68 18.65 -0.30
C GLN A 46 8.67 19.02 0.82
N GLY A 47 9.64 18.16 1.12
CA GLY A 47 10.64 18.39 2.17
C GLY A 47 10.23 17.89 3.56
N GLY A 48 9.09 17.20 3.68
CA GLY A 48 8.76 16.42 4.86
C GLY A 48 9.61 15.14 4.94
N GLN A 49 9.56 14.43 6.08
CA GLN A 49 10.16 13.10 6.18
C GLN A 49 9.31 12.05 5.45
N ALA A 50 9.96 11.06 4.83
CA ALA A 50 9.32 9.85 4.30
C ALA A 50 8.78 9.01 5.46
N PRO A 51 7.46 8.99 5.70
CA PRO A 51 6.91 8.30 6.87
C PRO A 51 6.76 6.81 6.59
N VAL A 52 6.72 6.01 7.65
CA VAL A 52 6.11 4.68 7.59
C VAL A 52 4.59 4.83 7.67
N MET A 53 3.87 3.92 7.02
CA MET A 53 2.45 3.73 7.22
C MET A 53 2.16 2.43 7.95
N THR A 54 1.19 2.44 8.85
CA THR A 54 0.69 1.21 9.49
C THR A 54 -0.64 0.86 8.86
N VAL A 55 -0.68 -0.26 8.15
CA VAL A 55 -1.91 -0.76 7.51
C VAL A 55 -2.70 -1.67 8.44
N PRO A 56 -3.98 -1.99 8.13
CA PRO A 56 -4.73 -2.99 8.88
C PRO A 56 -3.95 -4.30 9.02
N GLY A 57 -3.90 -4.82 10.25
CA GLY A 57 -3.02 -5.95 10.61
C GLY A 57 -1.71 -5.53 11.28
N GLY A 58 -1.45 -4.23 11.45
CA GLY A 58 -0.29 -3.72 12.21
C GLY A 58 1.03 -3.79 11.44
N VAL A 59 0.98 -4.04 10.13
CA VAL A 59 2.15 -4.11 9.27
C VAL A 59 2.65 -2.69 8.99
N GLU A 60 3.92 -2.44 9.28
CA GLU A 60 4.59 -1.20 8.90
C GLU A 60 5.08 -1.30 7.45
N VAL A 61 4.74 -0.30 6.66
CA VAL A 61 5.07 -0.21 5.24
C VAL A 61 5.84 1.09 5.00
N PRO A 62 7.07 1.03 4.47
CA PRO A 62 7.82 2.22 4.11
C PRO A 62 7.16 2.94 2.92
N VAL A 63 7.08 4.27 2.98
CA VAL A 63 6.53 5.10 1.90
C VAL A 63 7.66 5.73 1.11
N GLU A 64 7.94 5.16 -0.06
CA GLU A 64 9.04 5.57 -0.94
C GLU A 64 8.70 5.43 -2.42
N THR A 65 9.46 6.10 -3.28
CA THR A 65 9.36 5.89 -4.73
C THR A 65 9.93 4.53 -5.10
N ASP A 66 9.36 3.87 -6.11
CA ASP A 66 10.03 2.72 -6.71
C ASP A 66 11.18 3.23 -7.60
N ASP A 67 12.39 2.67 -7.44
CA ASP A 67 13.56 2.94 -8.28
C ASP A 67 13.38 2.45 -9.73
#